data_AF-A0A970MRJ7-F1
#
_entry.id   AF-A0A970MRJ7-F1
#
_cell.length_a   1.000
_cell.length_b   1.000
_cell.length_c   1.000
_cell.angle_alpha   90.00
_cell.angle_beta   90.00
_cell.angle_gamma   90.00
#
_symmetry.space_group_name_H-M   'P 1'
#
loop_
_entity.id
_entity.type
_entity.pdbx_description
1 polymer ?
#
loop_
_entity_poly.entity_id
_entity_poly.type
_entity_poly.pdbx_seq_one_letter_code
_entity_poly.pdbx_strand_id
1 'polypeptide(L)'
;MRKYFFILVSLLILSSCEKETILTTAKIPTEITNYTNTHFPDYPIIQVKKEVDGSKLTYEVKLTGAYELEFNRKKEVIEIEGVMALPNSVIPSKILQYVNSNYPDIILLQNGI
;
A
#
# COMPACT_ATOMS: atom_id res chain seq x y z
N MET A 1 -49.95 -10.66 13.47
CA MET A 1 -48.58 -11.07 13.83
C MET A 1 -47.73 -11.44 12.60
N ARG A 2 -47.65 -10.60 11.55
CA ARG A 2 -46.85 -10.93 10.35
C ARG A 2 -46.46 -9.76 9.44
N LYS A 3 -46.65 -8.50 9.88
CA LYS A 3 -46.35 -7.30 9.09
C LYS A 3 -45.26 -6.39 9.67
N TYR A 4 -44.86 -6.61 10.93
CA TYR A 4 -43.80 -5.84 11.58
C TYR A 4 -42.44 -6.54 11.59
N PHE A 5 -42.38 -7.82 11.19
CA PHE A 5 -41.11 -8.56 11.11
C PHE A 5 -40.22 -8.11 9.95
N PHE A 6 -40.79 -7.44 8.94
CA PHE A 6 -40.03 -6.91 7.79
C PHE A 6 -39.54 -5.47 7.96
N ILE A 7 -39.97 -4.73 8.99
CA ILE A 7 -39.60 -3.32 9.17
C ILE A 7 -38.32 -3.16 10.02
N LEU A 8 -37.90 -4.18 10.77
CA LEU A 8 -36.69 -4.10 11.62
C LEU A 8 -35.38 -4.44 10.89
N VAL A 9 -35.44 -5.00 9.68
CA VAL A 9 -34.23 -5.37 8.89
C VAL A 9 -33.74 -4.21 8.01
N SER A 10 -34.44 -3.07 7.97
CA SER A 10 -34.14 -1.96 7.04
C SER A 10 -33.19 -0.89 7.59
N LEU A 11 -32.72 -0.97 8.84
CA LEU A 11 -31.92 0.10 9.46
C LEU A 11 -30.48 -0.30 9.84
N LEU A 12 -29.96 -1.39 9.28
CA LEU A 12 -28.55 -1.75 9.37
C LEU A 12 -27.91 -1.74 7.98
N ILE A 13 -28.04 -0.61 7.28
CA ILE A 13 -27.10 -0.31 6.20
C ILE A 13 -25.92 0.37 6.89
N LEU A 14 -24.94 -0.43 7.30
CA LEU A 14 -23.65 0.06 7.75
C LEU A 14 -22.95 0.68 6.54
N SER A 15 -23.17 1.97 6.30
CA SER A 15 -22.35 2.73 5.36
C SER A 15 -20.94 2.78 5.95
N SER A 16 -20.03 1.95 5.44
CA SER A 16 -18.58 2.10 5.72
C SER A 16 -18.22 3.51 5.25
N CYS A 17 -17.89 4.40 6.18
CA CYS A 17 -17.40 5.71 5.83
C CYS A 17 -15.92 5.56 5.52
N GLU A 18 -15.59 5.33 4.26
CA GLU A 18 -14.22 5.43 3.76
C GLU A 18 -13.73 6.87 4.01
N LYS A 19 -12.59 6.99 4.70
CA LYS A 19 -11.98 8.28 5.02
C LYS A 19 -10.55 8.30 4.52
N GLU A 20 -10.33 9.10 3.48
CA GLU A 20 -9.00 9.43 2.98
C GLU A 20 -8.50 10.73 3.61
N THR A 21 -7.19 10.81 3.88
CA THR A 21 -6.54 12.02 4.38
C THR A 21 -5.11 12.09 3.87
N ILE A 22 -4.79 13.13 3.09
CA ILE A 22 -3.41 13.44 2.70
C ILE A 22 -2.66 13.96 3.94
N LEU A 23 -1.51 13.37 4.23
CA LEU A 23 -0.68 13.75 5.36
C LEU A 23 0.29 14.86 4.97
N THR A 24 0.49 15.81 5.88
CA THR A 24 1.63 16.75 5.79
C THR A 24 2.91 16.04 6.23
N THR A 25 4.07 16.52 5.79
CA THR A 25 5.38 15.93 6.11
C THR A 25 5.57 15.65 7.61
N ALA A 26 5.15 16.59 8.47
CA ALA A 26 5.25 16.44 9.93
C ALA A 26 4.37 15.32 10.54
N LYS A 27 3.41 14.79 9.77
CA LYS A 27 2.48 13.73 10.21
C LYS A 27 2.79 12.38 9.58
N ILE A 28 3.79 12.28 8.71
CA ILE A 28 4.21 11.01 8.12
C ILE A 28 4.89 10.17 9.21
N PRO A 29 4.45 8.91 9.45
CA PRO A 29 5.13 8.00 10.36
C PRO A 29 6.60 7.80 9.98
N THR A 30 7.49 7.80 10.97
CA THR A 30 8.93 7.70 10.73
C THR A 30 9.33 6.34 10.15
N GLU A 31 8.56 5.28 10.42
CA GLU A 31 8.75 3.95 9.85
C GLU A 31 8.62 3.99 8.32
N ILE A 32 7.65 4.75 7.80
CA ILE A 32 7.43 4.92 6.36
C ILE A 32 8.62 5.67 5.75
N THR A 33 9.02 6.80 6.33
CA THR A 33 10.16 7.56 5.81
C THR A 33 11.47 6.78 5.88
N ASN A 34 11.67 5.97 6.92
CA ASN A 34 12.85 5.13 7.07
C ASN A 34 12.88 4.03 6.01
N TYR A 35 11.74 3.37 5.77
CA TYR A 35 11.63 2.35 4.74
C TYR A 35 11.92 2.92 3.35
N THR A 36 11.29 4.04 2.99
CA THR A 36 11.51 4.68 1.68
C THR A 36 12.95 5.14 1.52
N ASN A 37 13.55 5.74 2.55
CA ASN A 37 14.95 6.18 2.48
C ASN A 37 15.93 5.01 2.38
N THR A 38 15.59 3.86 2.96
CA THR A 38 16.46 2.66 2.94
C THR A 38 16.39 1.95 1.59
N HIS A 39 15.20 1.82 1.02
CA HIS A 39 14.97 0.97 -0.15
C HIS A 39 14.79 1.74 -1.46
N PHE A 40 14.41 3.01 -1.38
CA PHE A 40 14.13 3.89 -2.51
C PHE A 40 14.80 5.28 -2.34
N PRO A 41 16.10 5.35 -2.01
CA PRO A 41 16.77 6.61 -1.66
C PRO A 41 16.76 7.65 -2.79
N ASP A 42 16.78 7.20 -4.05
CA ASP A 42 16.77 8.06 -5.23
C ASP A 42 15.35 8.48 -5.65
N TYR A 43 14.32 8.01 -4.94
CA TYR A 43 12.92 8.26 -5.26
C TYR A 43 12.18 8.93 -4.09
N PRO A 44 12.30 10.26 -3.94
CA PRO A 44 11.65 11.00 -2.87
C PRO A 44 10.12 10.82 -2.84
N ILE A 45 9.55 10.92 -1.64
CA ILE A 45 8.10 10.91 -1.42
C ILE A 45 7.45 12.14 -2.09
N ILE A 46 6.43 11.89 -2.92
CA ILE A 46 5.55 12.91 -3.49
C ILE A 46 4.33 13.12 -2.60
N GLN A 47 3.73 12.02 -2.12
CA GLN A 47 2.49 12.07 -1.36
C GLN A 47 2.38 10.87 -0.41
N VAL A 48 1.80 11.10 0.76
CA VAL A 48 1.32 10.03 1.65
C VAL A 48 -0.15 10.26 1.93
N LYS A 49 -0.99 9.29 1.58
CA LYS A 49 -2.41 9.27 1.89
C LYS A 49 -2.66 8.22 2.97
N LYS A 50 -3.36 8.63 4.02
CA LYS A 50 -3.88 7.73 5.06
C LYS A 50 -5.33 7.41 4.71
N GLU A 51 -5.65 6.13 4.62
CA GLU A 51 -6.99 5.67 4.27
C GLU A 51 -7.55 4.77 5.35
N VAL A 52 -8.80 5.00 5.72
CA VAL A 52 -9.55 4.19 6.67
C VAL A 52 -10.80 3.69 5.96
N ASP A 53 -10.85 2.39 5.67
CA ASP A 53 -12.05 1.69 5.19
C ASP A 53 -12.50 0.69 6.25
N GLY A 54 -13.61 0.99 6.91
CA GLY A 54 -14.13 0.22 8.03
C GLY A 54 -13.10 0.08 9.16
N SER A 55 -12.50 -1.11 9.26
CA SER A 55 -11.43 -1.40 10.24
C SER A 55 -10.02 -1.47 9.63
N LYS A 56 -9.91 -1.43 8.30
CA LYS A 56 -8.65 -1.37 7.56
C LYS A 56 -8.10 0.05 7.67
N LEU A 57 -6.83 0.16 8.05
CA LEU A 57 -6.07 1.41 8.02
C LEU A 57 -4.82 1.15 7.19
N THR A 58 -4.66 1.93 6.12
CA THR A 58 -3.53 1.85 5.21
C THR A 58 -2.88 3.21 5.02
N TYR A 59 -1.64 3.17 4.55
CA TYR A 59 -0.91 4.34 4.08
C TYR A 59 -0.43 4.08 2.66
N GLU A 60 -1.01 4.79 1.71
CA GLU A 60 -0.59 4.78 0.31
C GLU A 60 0.49 5.85 0.14
N VAL A 61 1.67 5.45 -0.34
CA VAL A 61 2.86 6.30 -0.44
C VAL A 61 3.29 6.34 -1.91
N LYS A 62 3.12 7.49 -2.54
CA LYS A 62 3.59 7.74 -3.90
C LYS A 62 4.98 8.34 -3.89
N LEU A 63 5.90 7.75 -4.64
CA LEU A 63 7.27 8.24 -4.82
C LEU A 63 7.46 8.78 -6.25
N THR A 64 8.51 9.58 -6.46
CA THR A 64 8.98 9.86 -7.83
C THR A 64 9.36 8.58 -8.55
N GLY A 65 9.38 8.58 -9.88
CA GLY A 65 9.64 7.35 -10.64
C GLY A 65 8.43 6.43 -10.76
N ALA A 66 7.24 6.90 -10.37
CA ALA A 66 5.98 6.16 -10.44
C ALA A 66 6.03 4.82 -9.68
N TYR A 67 6.61 4.86 -8.47
CA TYR A 67 6.40 3.82 -7.46
C TYR A 67 5.25 4.20 -6.53
N GLU A 68 4.49 3.19 -6.14
CA GLU A 68 3.44 3.28 -5.14
C GLU A 68 3.60 2.16 -4.12
N LEU A 69 3.59 2.50 -2.84
CA LEU A 69 3.74 1.54 -1.75
C LEU A 69 2.53 1.61 -0.85
N GLU A 70 1.93 0.46 -0.53
CA GLU A 70 0.90 0.36 0.51
C GLU A 70 1.52 -0.18 1.80
N PHE A 71 1.31 0.55 2.89
CA PHE A 71 1.67 0.10 4.23
C PHE A 71 0.42 -0.20 5.04
N ASN A 72 0.48 -1.26 5.84
CA ASN A 72 -0.61 -1.63 6.73
C ASN A 72 -0.68 -0.73 7.99
N ARG A 73 -1.65 -1.01 8.89
CA ARG A 73 -1.83 -0.29 10.17
C ARG A 73 -0.59 -0.28 11.07
N LYS A 74 0.28 -1.29 10.94
CA LYS A 74 1.56 -1.44 11.67
C LYS A 74 2.73 -0.75 10.97
N LYS A 75 2.51 -0.12 9.81
CA LYS A 75 3.53 0.56 8.99
C LYS A 75 4.53 -0.44 8.39
N GLU A 76 4.09 -1.68 8.21
CA GLU A 76 4.80 -2.68 7.44
C GLU A 76 4.32 -2.57 5.99
N VAL A 77 5.25 -2.59 5.04
CA VAL A 77 4.92 -2.62 3.61
C VAL A 77 4.18 -3.92 3.30
N ILE A 78 3.10 -3.83 2.54
CA ILE A 78 2.30 -4.97 2.10
C ILE A 78 2.19 -5.04 0.58
N GLU A 79 2.43 -3.93 -0.11
CA GLU A 79 2.42 -3.85 -1.56
C GLU A 79 3.45 -2.81 -2.04
N ILE A 80 4.11 -3.13 -3.16
CA ILE A 80 5.02 -2.23 -3.86
C ILE A 80 4.70 -2.37 -5.34
N GLU A 81 4.19 -1.32 -5.94
CA GLU A 81 3.96 -1.21 -7.37
C GLU A 81 4.97 -0.25 -8.00
N GLY A 82 5.33 -0.51 -9.26
CA GLY A 82 6.25 0.35 -9.99
C GLY A 82 6.35 0.01 -11.47
N VAL A 83 6.50 1.05 -12.28
CA VAL A 83 6.79 0.91 -13.72
C VAL A 83 8.27 0.71 -14.01
N MET A 84 9.12 0.99 -13.01
CA MET A 84 10.56 0.79 -13.06
C MET A 84 10.95 -0.45 -12.23
N ALA A 85 12.16 -0.95 -12.46
CA ALA A 85 12.70 -2.10 -11.77
C ALA A 85 12.57 -1.97 -10.24
N LEU A 86 12.08 -3.01 -9.57
CA LEU A 86 12.06 -3.05 -8.12
C LEU A 86 13.50 -3.13 -7.58
N PRO A 87 13.85 -2.37 -6.53
CA PRO A 87 15.15 -2.50 -5.87
C PRO A 87 15.35 -3.93 -5.35
N ASN A 88 16.52 -4.53 -5.60
CA ASN A 88 16.81 -5.89 -5.11
C ASN A 88 16.63 -6.04 -3.59
N SER A 89 16.78 -4.95 -2.83
CA SER A 89 16.59 -4.94 -1.38
C SER A 89 15.16 -5.24 -0.93
N VAL A 90 14.16 -5.05 -1.79
CA VAL A 90 12.74 -5.34 -1.47
C VAL A 90 12.30 -6.71 -1.96
N ILE A 91 13.17 -7.44 -2.68
CA ILE A 91 12.87 -8.73 -3.27
C ILE A 91 13.48 -9.84 -2.39
N PRO A 92 12.69 -10.82 -1.93
CA PRO A 92 13.22 -11.95 -1.18
C PRO A 92 14.34 -12.66 -1.96
N SER A 93 15.45 -12.93 -1.28
CA SER A 93 16.68 -13.44 -1.91
C SER A 93 16.47 -14.72 -2.74
N LYS A 94 15.59 -15.62 -2.30
CA LYS A 94 15.24 -16.85 -3.03
C LYS A 94 14.54 -16.57 -4.37
N ILE A 95 13.67 -15.57 -4.41
CA ILE A 95 12.98 -15.16 -5.64
C ILE A 95 13.98 -14.51 -6.59
N LEU A 96 14.79 -13.59 -6.08
CA LEU A 96 15.84 -12.93 -6.86
C LEU A 96 16.82 -13.95 -7.49
N GLN A 97 17.27 -14.94 -6.72
CA GLN A 97 18.14 -16.01 -7.22
C GLN A 97 17.47 -16.85 -8.30
N TYR A 98 16.21 -17.24 -8.10
CA TYR A 98 15.47 -18.02 -9.08
C TYR A 98 15.30 -17.26 -10.39
N VAL A 99 14.93 -15.98 -10.32
CA VAL A 99 14.74 -15.13 -11.50
C VAL A 99 16.04 -14.99 -12.27
N ASN A 100 17.14 -14.61 -11.61
CA ASN A 100 18.43 -14.43 -12.27
C ASN A 100 18.95 -15.72 -12.93
N SER A 101 18.61 -16.88 -12.38
CA SER A 101 19.05 -18.17 -12.92
C SER A 101 18.24 -18.64 -14.12
N ASN A 102 16.94 -18.32 -14.17
CA ASN A 102 16.01 -18.85 -15.17
C ASN A 102 15.59 -17.81 -16.23
N TYR A 103 15.72 -16.52 -15.91
CA TYR A 103 15.25 -15.39 -16.70
C TYR A 103 16.24 -14.22 -16.62
N PRO A 104 17.48 -14.36 -17.14
CA PRO A 104 18.55 -13.37 -16.93
C PRO A 104 18.26 -11.99 -17.55
N ASP A 105 17.37 -11.91 -18.54
CA ASP A 105 17.10 -10.69 -19.30
C ASP A 105 15.77 -10.00 -18.91
N ILE A 106 15.16 -10.37 -17.77
CA ILE A 106 13.89 -9.77 -17.33
C ILE A 106 14.07 -8.70 -16.25
N ILE A 107 13.18 -7.71 -16.27
CA ILE A 107 13.05 -6.70 -15.21
C ILE A 107 11.89 -7.09 -14.31
N LEU A 108 12.12 -7.13 -12.99
CA LEU A 108 11.07 -7.41 -12.02
C LEU A 108 10.23 -6.15 -11.75
N LEU A 109 8.96 -6.26 -12.10
CA LEU A 109 7.90 -5.26 -11.87
C LEU A 109 6.77 -5.92 -11.08
N GLN A 110 6.03 -5.12 -10.33
CA GLN A 110 4.75 -5.51 -9.73
C GLN A 110 3.71 -4.47 -10.14
N ASN A 111 2.62 -4.95 -10.73
CA ASN A 111 1.48 -4.14 -11.16
C ASN A 111 0.26 -4.59 -10.35
N GLY A 112 -0.56 -3.64 -9.88
CA GLY A 112 -1.88 -3.95 -9.34
C GLY A 112 -2.76 -4.62 -10.40
N ILE A 113 -3.52 -5.65 -9.99
CA ILE A 113 -4.42 -6.43 -10.86
C ILE A 113 -5.72 -5.66 -11.11
#